data_AF-A0A959CK80-F1
#
_entry.id   AF-A0A959CK80-F1
#
_cell.length_a   1.000
_cell.length_b   1.000
_cell.length_c   1.000
_cell.angle_alpha   90.00
_cell.angle_beta   90.00
_cell.angle_gamma   90.00
#
_symmetry.space_group_name_H-M   'P 1'
#
loop_
_entity.id
_entity.type
_entity.pdbx_description
1 polymer ?
#
loop_
_entity_poly.entity_id
_entity_poly.type
_entity_poly.pdbx_seq_one_letter_code
_entity_poly.pdbx_strand_id
1 'polypeptide(L)' 'HFMRQVRLQEGYKLLKEGGLNVSEVAYRVGYKDPGYFSKLFAEMYGRPPSEV' A
#
# COMPACT_ATOMS: atom_id res chain seq x y z
N HIS A 1 13.14 3.97 -6.98
CA HIS A 1 13.48 4.45 -5.63
C HIS A 1 13.33 3.29 -4.65
N PHE A 2 14.43 2.81 -4.08
CA PHE A 2 14.45 1.65 -3.17
C PHE A 2 13.41 1.76 -2.03
N MET A 3 13.34 2.93 -1.39
CA MET A 3 12.38 3.21 -0.30
C MET A 3 10.90 3.06 -0.71
N ARG A 4 10.55 3.34 -1.97
CA ARG A 4 9.17 3.18 -2.45
C ARG A 4 8.77 1.71 -2.47
N GLN A 5 9.64 0.86 -3.02
CA GLN A 5 9.38 -0.57 -3.13
C GLN A 5 9.24 -1.21 -1.75
N VAL A 6 10.11 -0.85 -0.81
CA VAL A 6 10.04 -1.34 0.58
C VAL A 6 8.69 -0.97 1.22
N ARG A 7 8.24 0.28 1.08
CA ARG A 7 6.95 0.73 1.63
C ARG A 7 5.75 0.01 1.00
N LEU A 8 5.77 -0.20 -0.31
CA LEU A 8 4.70 -0.91 -1.01
C LEU A 8 4.66 -2.40 -0.64
N GLN A 9 5.82 -3.04 -0.48
CA GLN A 9 5.92 -4.42 0.03
C GLN A 9 5.38 -4.57 1.43
N GLU A 10 5.70 -3.65 2.33
CA GLU A 10 5.14 -3.67 3.68
C GLU A 10 3.63 -3.42 3.66
N GLY A 11 3.16 -2.51 2.81
CA GLY A 11 1.73 -2.26 2.64
C GLY A 11 0.98 -3.51 2.16
N TYR A 12 1.56 -4.27 1.23
CA TYR A 12 0.99 -5.53 0.77
C TYR A 12 0.88 -6.58 1.88
N LYS A 13 1.87 -6.67 2.77
CA LYS A 13 1.81 -7.58 3.92
C LYS A 13 0.69 -7.19 4.88
N LEU A 14 0.60 -5.91 5.24
CA LEU A 14 -0.44 -5.40 6.14
C LEU A 14 -1.85 -5.62 5.58
N LEU A 15 -2.05 -5.44 4.26
CA LEU A 15 -3.34 -5.73 3.62
C LEU A 15 -3.70 -7.22 3.73
N LYS A 16 -2.72 -8.11 3.50
CA LYS A 16 -2.92 -9.56 3.65
C LYS A 16 -3.19 -10.03 5.07
N GLU A 17 -2.55 -9.41 6.06
CA GLU A 17 -2.82 -9.66 7.48
C GLU A 17 -4.25 -9.22 7.85
N GLY A 18 -4.77 -8.22 7.15
CA GLY A 18 -6.10 -7.67 7.37
C GLY A 18 -6.16 -6.78 8.63
N GLY A 19 -7.38 -6.40 9.02
CA GLY A 19 -7.61 -5.57 10.21
C GLY A 19 -7.33 -4.08 10.04
N LEU A 20 -6.72 -3.67 8.92
CA LEU A 20 -6.56 -2.27 8.51
C LEU A 20 -7.21 -2.06 7.15
N ASN A 21 -7.84 -0.90 6.96
CA ASN A 21 -8.28 -0.45 5.65
C ASN A 21 -7.11 0.14 4.84
N VAL A 22 -7.33 0.33 3.53
CA VAL A 22 -6.32 0.85 2.59
C VAL A 22 -5.70 2.18 3.07
N SER A 23 -6.49 3.08 3.64
CA SER A 23 -6.00 4.38 4.13
C SER A 23 -5.10 4.21 5.35
N GLU A 24 -5.48 3.38 6.30
CA GLU A 24 -4.67 3.07 7.48
C GLU A 24 -3.33 2.44 7.10
N VAL A 25 -3.34 1.51 6.14
CA VAL A 25 -2.12 0.90 5.60
C VAL A 25 -1.24 1.96 4.93
N ALA A 26 -1.81 2.83 4.10
CA ALA A 26 -1.07 3.90 3.42
C ALA A 26 -0.35 4.81 4.42
N TYR A 27 -1.05 5.25 5.48
CA TYR A 27 -0.47 6.07 6.54
C TYR A 27 0.63 5.32 7.30
N ARG A 28 0.40 4.04 7.62
CA ARG A 28 1.34 3.21 8.39
C ARG A 28 2.67 3.00 7.66
N VAL A 29 2.64 2.89 6.33
CA VAL A 29 3.86 2.74 5.51
C VAL A 29 4.44 4.08 5.03
N GLY A 30 3.93 5.20 5.57
CA GLY A 30 4.52 6.53 5.42
C GLY A 30 4.08 7.31 4.18
N TYR A 31 2.92 6.99 3.60
CA TYR A 31 2.26 7.85 2.62
C TYR A 31 1.31 8.80 3.32
N LYS A 32 1.32 10.08 2.92
CA LYS A 32 0.39 11.09 3.42
C LYS A 32 -0.94 11.10 2.66
N ASP A 33 -0.97 10.45 1.51
CA ASP A 33 -2.10 10.39 0.60
C ASP A 33 -2.37 8.91 0.25
N PRO A 34 -3.48 8.33 0.76
CA PRO A 34 -3.92 6.99 0.40
C PRO A 34 -4.19 6.78 -1.10
N GLY A 35 -4.61 7.81 -1.82
CA GLY A 35 -4.82 7.74 -3.27
C GLY A 35 -3.50 7.56 -4.02
N TYR A 36 -2.47 8.30 -3.62
CA TYR A 36 -1.12 8.14 -4.17
C TYR A 36 -0.52 6.76 -3.86
N PHE A 37 -0.70 6.26 -2.63
CA PHE A 37 -0.35 4.88 -2.27
C PHE A 37 -1.05 3.89 -3.20
N SER A 38 -2.36 4.01 -3.36
CA SER A 38 -3.18 3.08 -4.15
C SER A 38 -2.78 3.04 -5.61
N LYS A 39 -2.46 4.21 -6.19
CA LYS A 39 -1.94 4.31 -7.56
C LYS A 39 -0.61 3.56 -7.70
N LEU A 40 0.37 3.85 -6.85
CA LEU A 40 1.68 3.21 -6.92
C LEU A 40 1.62 1.71 -6.62
N PHE A 41 0.71 1.32 -5.73
CA PHE A 41 0.46 -0.07 -5.40
C PHE A 41 -0.08 -0.83 -6.63
N ALA A 42 -1.09 -0.27 -7.30
CA ALA A 42 -1.65 -0.86 -8.51
C ALA A 42 -0.62 -0.92 -9.66
N GLU A 43 0.22 0.11 -9.82
CA GLU A 43 1.33 0.09 -10.78
C GLU A 43 2.34 -1.03 -10.50
N MET A 44 2.57 -1.39 -9.22
CA MET A 44 3.53 -2.41 -8.82
C MET A 44 2.95 -3.84 -8.83
N TYR A 45 1.70 -4.01 -8.41
CA TYR A 45 1.07 -5.31 -8.17
C TYR A 45 0.01 -5.68 -9.21
N GLY A 46 -0.32 -4.79 -10.14
CA GLY A 46 -1.31 -5.03 -11.20
C GLY A 46 -2.77 -5.02 -10.73
N ARG A 47 -3.03 -4.72 -9.45
CA ARG A 47 -4.36 -4.67 -8.85
C ARG A 47 -4.42 -3.65 -7.71
N PRO A 48 -5.58 -3.04 -7.44
CA PRO A 48 -5.71 -2.07 -6.36
C PRO A 48 -5.49 -2.72 -4.98
N PRO A 49 -5.05 -1.94 -3.97
CA PRO A 49 -4.85 -2.45 -2.61
C PRO A 49 -6.14 -2.95 -1.94
N SER A 50 -7.31 -2.53 -2.42
CA SER A 50 -8.62 -3.00 -1.92
C SER A 50 -8.97 -4.43 -2.34
N GLU A 51 -8.22 -5.03 -3.28
CA GLU A 51 -8.39 -6.41 -3.76
C GLU A 51 -7.36 -7.40 -3.19
N VAL A 52 -6.52 -6.93 -2.26
CA VAL A 52 -5.51 -7.75 -1.57
C VAL A 52 -6.08 -8.28 -0.28
#